data_AF-A0A661ZA92-F1
#
_entry.id   AF-A0A661ZA92-F1
#
_cell.length_a   1.000
_cell.length_b   1.000
_cell.length_c   1.000
_cell.angle_alpha   90.00
_cell.angle_beta   90.00
_cell.angle_gamma   90.00
#
_symmetry.space_group_name_H-M   'P 1'
#
loop_
_entity.id
_entity.type
_entity.pdbx_description
1 polymer ?
#
loop_
_entity_poly.entity_id
_entity_poly.type
_entity_poly.pdbx_seq_one_letter_code
_entity_poly.pdbx_strand_id
1 'polypeptide(L)'
;MDKIKTLIDKIASLQAKNLYDKDFLLTWEKSENDLKQILLIAETLKEMRDNNISPKVFDSGLAVSLFRDNSTRTRFSYSSAASLLGLSVQDLDEKKAQIAHGET
;
A
#
# COMPACT_ATOMS: atom_id res chain seq x y z
N MET A 1 -17.25 -11.04 -11.31
CA MET A 1 -15.93 -11.38 -11.90
C MET A 1 -15.60 -10.55 -13.13
N ASP A 2 -16.55 -10.29 -14.03
CA ASP A 2 -16.30 -9.50 -15.26
C ASP A 2 -15.71 -8.10 -15.01
N LYS A 3 -16.14 -7.44 -13.93
CA LYS A 3 -15.61 -6.14 -13.53
C LYS A 3 -14.14 -6.19 -13.10
N ILE A 4 -13.75 -7.18 -12.29
CA ILE A 4 -12.35 -7.40 -11.87
C ILE A 4 -11.47 -7.64 -13.10
N LYS A 5 -11.92 -8.49 -14.03
CA LYS A 5 -11.19 -8.75 -15.28
C LYS A 5 -10.98 -7.49 -16.10
N THR A 6 -12.04 -6.69 -16.27
CA THR A 6 -11.97 -5.40 -16.97
C THR A 6 -10.98 -4.43 -16.32
N LEU A 7 -10.92 -4.39 -14.99
CA LEU A 7 -9.96 -3.55 -14.26
C LEU A 7 -8.52 -4.03 -14.47
N ILE A 8 -8.28 -5.34 -14.45
CA ILE A 8 -6.96 -5.93 -14.73
C ILE A 8 -6.50 -5.60 -16.15
N ASP A 9 -7.38 -5.70 -17.14
CA ASP A 9 -7.06 -5.36 -18.53
C ASP A 9 -6.66 -3.88 -18.67
N LYS A 10 -7.38 -2.98 -17.97
CA LYS A 10 -7.02 -1.55 -17.90
C LYS A 10 -5.66 -1.32 -17.26
N ILE A 11 -5.36 -1.98 -16.14
CA ILE A 11 -4.05 -1.90 -15.46
C ILE A 11 -2.92 -2.33 -16.40
N ALA A 12 -3.10 -3.44 -17.12
CA ALA A 12 -2.11 -3.98 -18.05
C ALA A 12 -1.81 -3.00 -19.21
N SER A 13 -2.81 -2.26 -19.68
CA SER A 13 -2.66 -1.29 -20.77
C SER A 13 -1.87 -0.02 -20.43
N LEU A 14 -1.77 0.37 -19.15
CA LEU A 14 -1.16 1.63 -18.73
C LEU A 14 0.39 1.63 -18.84
N GLN A 15 1.02 0.48 -19.02
CA GLN A 15 2.49 0.30 -19.13
C GLN A 15 3.32 1.04 -18.06
N ALA A 16 2.75 1.30 -16.87
CA ALA A 16 3.45 1.95 -15.78
C ALA A 16 4.51 1.00 -15.21
N LYS A 17 5.78 1.28 -15.51
CA LYS A 17 6.96 0.52 -15.06
C LYS A 17 7.69 1.18 -13.88
N ASN A 18 7.27 2.38 -13.49
CA ASN A 18 8.06 3.26 -12.61
C ASN A 18 7.69 3.16 -11.12
N LEU A 19 6.77 2.25 -10.75
CA LEU A 19 6.30 2.10 -9.37
C LEU A 19 6.90 0.89 -8.64
N TYR A 20 7.41 -0.11 -9.37
CA TYR A 20 8.00 -1.28 -8.75
C TYR A 20 9.33 -0.91 -8.08
N ASP A 21 9.48 -1.29 -6.81
CA ASP A 21 10.69 -1.05 -6.00
C ASP A 21 11.07 0.44 -5.92
N LYS A 22 10.05 1.31 -5.75
CA LYS A 22 10.19 2.77 -5.61
C LYS A 22 9.32 3.31 -4.49
N ASP A 23 9.79 4.39 -3.88
CA ASP A 23 9.00 5.14 -2.90
C ASP A 23 7.91 5.99 -3.57
N PHE A 24 6.77 6.11 -2.88
CA PHE A 24 5.68 7.00 -3.24
C PHE A 24 5.57 8.12 -2.21
N LEU A 25 6.38 9.17 -2.38
CA LEU A 25 6.41 10.32 -1.46
C LEU A 25 5.49 11.45 -1.94
N LEU A 26 5.65 11.88 -3.20
CA LEU A 26 4.99 13.07 -3.75
C LEU A 26 4.31 12.73 -5.07
N THR A 27 3.04 13.12 -5.22
CA THR A 27 2.22 12.75 -6.40
C THR A 27 2.68 13.43 -7.69
N TRP A 28 3.22 14.64 -7.61
CA TRP A 28 3.72 15.40 -8.77
C TRP A 28 5.04 14.86 -9.33
N GLU A 29 5.73 13.97 -8.62
CA GLU A 29 6.90 13.26 -9.12
C GLU A 29 6.53 12.02 -9.94
N LYS A 30 5.24 11.69 -10.02
CA LYS A 30 4.73 10.50 -10.71
C LYS A 30 4.07 10.88 -12.02
N SER A 31 4.15 9.99 -13.00
CA SER A 31 3.44 10.20 -14.26
C SER A 31 1.92 10.03 -14.05
N GLU A 32 1.13 10.62 -14.94
CA GLU A 32 -0.33 10.44 -14.91
C GLU A 32 -0.71 8.95 -15.00
N ASN A 33 0.04 8.15 -15.76
CA ASN A 33 -0.19 6.71 -15.87
C ASN A 33 0.09 5.97 -14.55
N ASP A 34 1.13 6.37 -13.80
CA ASP A 34 1.42 5.80 -12.48
C ASP A 34 0.25 6.09 -11.51
N LEU A 35 -0.24 7.34 -11.50
CA LEU A 35 -1.38 7.73 -10.66
C LEU A 35 -2.66 6.96 -11.03
N LYS A 36 -2.96 6.84 -12.33
CA LYS A 36 -4.09 6.04 -12.82
C LYS A 36 -3.96 4.56 -12.43
N GLN A 37 -2.75 4.00 -12.50
CA GLN A 37 -2.51 2.61 -12.13
C GLN A 37 -2.82 2.36 -10.66
N ILE A 38 -2.39 3.25 -9.76
CA ILE A 38 -2.70 3.15 -8.31
C ILE A 38 -4.20 3.18 -8.06
N LEU A 39 -4.94 4.08 -8.72
CA LEU A 39 -6.39 4.18 -8.58
C LEU A 39 -7.11 2.91 -9.05
N LEU A 40 -6.70 2.35 -10.20
CA LEU A 40 -7.27 1.11 -10.71
C LEU A 40 -6.96 -0.10 -9.82
N ILE A 41 -5.75 -0.18 -9.25
CA ILE A 41 -5.40 -1.22 -8.28
C ILE A 41 -6.27 -1.09 -7.03
N ALA A 42 -6.45 0.13 -6.50
CA ALA A 42 -7.32 0.37 -5.34
C ALA A 42 -8.78 -0.03 -5.62
N GLU A 43 -9.31 0.29 -6.80
CA GLU A 43 -10.65 -0.13 -7.22
C GLU A 43 -10.75 -1.66 -7.34
N THR A 44 -9.72 -2.30 -7.88
CA THR A 44 -9.66 -3.77 -8.02
C THR A 44 -9.66 -4.47 -6.67
N LEU A 45 -8.83 -4.01 -5.72
CA LEU A 45 -8.78 -4.57 -4.37
C LEU A 45 -10.10 -4.41 -3.61
N LYS A 46 -10.77 -3.26 -3.81
CA LYS A 46 -12.11 -3.03 -3.27
C LYS A 46 -13.11 -4.03 -3.84
N GLU A 47 -13.14 -4.18 -5.16
CA GLU A 47 -14.05 -5.12 -5.83
C GLU A 47 -13.78 -6.58 -5.41
N MET A 48 -12.52 -6.98 -5.24
CA MET A 48 -12.16 -8.30 -4.69
C MET A 48 -12.77 -8.50 -3.30
N ARG A 49 -12.63 -7.50 -2.42
CA ARG A 49 -13.19 -7.57 -1.06
C ARG A 49 -14.72 -7.64 -1.07
N ASP A 50 -15.38 -6.86 -1.91
CA ASP A 50 -16.85 -6.85 -2.07
C ASP A 50 -17.37 -8.21 -2.54
N ASN A 51 -16.56 -8.96 -3.31
CA ASN A 51 -16.87 -10.32 -3.77
C ASN A 51 -16.32 -11.43 -2.83
N ASN A 52 -15.86 -11.07 -1.62
CA ASN A 52 -15.26 -11.99 -0.64
C ASN A 52 -14.05 -12.80 -1.16
N ILE A 53 -13.29 -12.21 -2.08
CA ILE A 53 -12.04 -12.76 -2.61
C ILE A 53 -10.88 -12.19 -1.81
N SER A 54 -10.01 -13.04 -1.27
CA SER A 54 -8.81 -12.60 -0.56
C SER A 54 -7.75 -12.10 -1.54
N PRO A 55 -7.25 -10.85 -1.40
CA PRO A 55 -6.11 -10.35 -2.17
C PRO A 55 -4.78 -10.57 -1.43
N LYS A 56 -4.70 -11.53 -0.51
CA LYS A 56 -3.47 -11.83 0.22
C LYS A 56 -2.37 -12.25 -0.76
N VAL A 57 -1.22 -11.59 -0.69
CA VAL A 57 -0.05 -11.86 -1.56
C VAL A 57 1.21 -12.21 -0.77
N PHE A 58 1.21 -11.98 0.55
CA PHE A 58 2.31 -12.36 1.45
C PHE A 58 1.85 -13.45 2.42
N ASP A 59 2.53 -14.59 2.45
CA ASP A 59 2.25 -15.63 3.45
C ASP A 59 2.71 -15.22 4.86
N SER A 60 3.83 -14.50 4.91
CA SER A 60 4.43 -13.89 6.10
C SER A 60 5.19 -12.62 5.73
N GLY A 61 5.36 -11.71 6.68
CA GLY A 61 6.17 -10.49 6.51
C GLY A 61 5.75 -9.40 7.49
N LEU A 62 6.64 -8.41 7.67
CA LEU A 62 6.42 -7.27 8.56
C LEU A 62 6.22 -5.99 7.76
N ALA A 63 5.19 -5.23 8.12
CA ALA A 63 4.93 -3.87 7.65
C ALA A 63 5.29 -2.89 8.78
N VAL A 64 6.42 -2.20 8.63
CA VAL A 64 6.89 -1.26 9.66
C VAL A 64 6.12 0.05 9.58
N SER A 65 5.58 0.48 10.72
CA SER A 65 4.77 1.68 10.87
C SER A 65 5.52 2.71 11.71
N LEU A 66 5.86 3.86 11.11
CA LEU A 66 6.56 4.96 11.79
C LEU A 66 5.64 6.20 11.85
N PHE A 67 5.17 6.52 13.05
CA PHE A 67 4.33 7.70 13.30
C PHE A 67 5.06 8.68 14.22
N ARG A 68 5.42 9.86 13.68
CA ARG A 68 6.05 10.95 14.43
C ARG A 68 5.05 11.80 15.22
N ASP A 69 3.79 11.73 14.84
CA ASP A 69 2.67 12.40 15.50
C ASP A 69 1.46 11.47 15.58
N ASN A 70 0.54 11.78 16.49
CA ASN A 70 -0.65 10.98 16.74
C ASN A 70 -1.70 11.20 15.63
N SER A 71 -1.78 10.23 14.70
CA SER A 71 -2.85 10.16 13.70
C SER A 71 -3.53 8.79 13.70
N THR A 72 -4.59 8.66 14.51
CA THR A 72 -5.34 7.41 14.64
C THR A 72 -5.92 6.94 13.31
N ARG A 73 -6.50 7.84 12.50
CA ARG A 73 -7.10 7.46 11.20
C ARG A 73 -6.06 6.90 10.24
N THR A 74 -4.90 7.53 10.11
CA THR A 74 -3.84 7.04 9.22
C THR A 74 -3.27 5.72 9.71
N ARG A 75 -3.10 5.55 11.03
CA ARG A 75 -2.61 4.29 11.62
C ARG A 75 -3.54 3.12 11.34
N PHE A 76 -4.85 3.32 11.52
CA PHE A 76 -5.84 2.30 11.18
C PHE A 76 -5.92 2.02 9.68
N SER A 77 -5.81 3.04 8.82
CA SER A 77 -5.77 2.83 7.37
C SER A 77 -4.55 2.01 6.93
N TYR A 78 -3.36 2.32 7.46
CA TYR A 78 -2.14 1.58 7.15
C TYR A 78 -2.23 0.13 7.62
N SER A 79 -2.68 -0.09 8.86
CA SER A 79 -2.78 -1.45 9.39
C SER A 79 -3.84 -2.31 8.68
N SER A 80 -4.94 -1.69 8.27
CA SER A 80 -5.95 -2.35 7.44
C SER A 80 -5.39 -2.77 6.08
N ALA A 81 -4.60 -1.90 5.44
CA ALA A 81 -3.96 -2.19 4.15
C ALA A 81 -2.91 -3.31 4.27
N ALA A 82 -2.05 -3.27 5.30
CA ALA A 82 -1.05 -4.30 5.56
C ALA A 82 -1.71 -5.67 5.80
N SER A 83 -2.73 -5.71 6.66
CA SER A 83 -3.49 -6.93 6.97
C SER A 83 -4.20 -7.50 5.73
N LEU A 84 -4.80 -6.64 4.90
CA LEU A 84 -5.47 -7.04 3.65
C LEU A 84 -4.54 -7.83 2.72
N LEU A 85 -3.25 -7.47 2.67
CA LEU A 85 -2.23 -8.11 1.84
C LEU A 85 -1.51 -9.29 2.52
N GLY A 86 -1.76 -9.53 3.81
CA GLY A 86 -1.18 -10.63 4.59
C GLY A 86 0.02 -10.27 5.47
N LEU A 87 0.33 -8.99 5.63
CA LEU A 87 1.45 -8.53 6.45
C LEU A 87 1.04 -8.28 7.90
N SER A 88 1.98 -8.49 8.83
CA SER A 88 1.82 -8.11 10.23
C SER A 88 2.43 -6.72 10.47
N VAL A 89 1.69 -5.81 11.10
CA VAL A 89 2.21 -4.47 11.38
C VAL A 89 3.10 -4.48 12.61
N GLN A 90 4.27 -3.85 12.50
CA GLN A 90 5.15 -3.56 13.62
C GLN A 90 5.30 -2.04 13.77
N ASP A 91 4.77 -1.47 14.85
CA ASP A 91 4.95 -0.06 15.14
C ASP A 91 6.39 0.20 15.65
N LEU A 92 7.06 1.18 15.05
CA LEU A 92 8.35 1.70 15.48
C LEU A 92 8.12 2.99 16.27
N ASP A 93 8.41 2.94 17.57
CA ASP A 93 8.34 4.10 18.45
C ASP A 93 9.68 4.84 18.40
N GLU A 94 9.75 5.93 17.64
CA GLU A 94 10.96 6.76 17.48
C GLU A 94 11.49 7.29 18.82
N LYS A 95 10.63 7.44 19.85
CA LYS A 95 11.05 7.89 21.19
C LYS A 95 11.69 6.77 22.01
N LYS A 96 11.43 5.51 21.67
CA LYS A 96 12.06 4.32 22.29
C LYS A 96 13.19 3.75 21.44
N ALA A 97 13.22 4.06 20.14
CA ALA A 97 14.27 3.67 19.23
C ALA A 97 15.50 4.59 19.41
N GLN A 98 16.70 4.00 19.43
CA GLN A 98 17.98 4.72 19.57
C GLN A 98 18.32 5.63 18.37
N ILE A 99 17.43 5.73 17.37
CA ILE A 99 17.52 6.65 16.22
C ILE A 99 17.61 8.13 16.69
N ALA A 100 17.06 8.45 17.86
CA ALA A 100 17.20 9.77 18.49
C ALA A 100 18.62 10.10 19.01
N HIS A 101 19.53 9.11 19.05
CA HIS A 101 20.91 9.25 19.54
C HIS A 101 21.96 9.31 18.43
N GLY A 102 21.55 9.36 17.16
CA GLY A 102 22.46 9.49 16.02
C GLY A 102 23.15 8.20 15.59
N GLU A 103 22.73 7.05 16.12
CA GLU A 103 23.08 5.75 15.55
C GLU A 103 22.16 5.49 14.36
N THR A 104 22.73 5.47 13.15
CA THR A 104 22.05 5.11 11.90
C THR A 104 21.81 3.63 11.80
#